data_AF-A0A3M1PPQ4-F1
#
_entry.id   AF-A0A3M1PPQ4-F1
#
_cell.length_a   1.000
_cell.length_b   1.000
_cell.length_c   1.000
_cell.angle_alpha   90.00
_cell.angle_beta   90.00
_cell.angle_gamma   90.00
#
_symmetry.space_group_name_H-M   'P 1'
#
loop_
_entity.id
_entity.type
_entity.pdbx_description
1 polymer ?
#
loop_
_entity_poly.entity_id
_entity_poly.type
_entity_poly.pdbx_seq_one_letter_code
_entity_poly.pdbx_strand_id
1 'polypeptide(L)' 'EVQVMAVARSFLHHQVRSMVGCLALVGMGKWRPEDIKAALEARDRRALGLNAPPDGLYFLWAAY' A
#
# COMPACT_ATOMS: atom_id res chain seq x y z
N GLU A 1 -1.34 9.33 -15.70
CA GLU A 1 -1.65 8.06 -15.01
C GLU A 1 -0.52 7.77 -14.02
N VAL A 2 -0.81 7.21 -12.85
CA VAL A 2 0.19 6.85 -11.84
C VAL A 2 0.18 5.33 -11.66
N GLN A 3 1.34 4.70 -11.75
CA GLN A 3 1.51 3.25 -11.58
C GLN A 3 2.43 2.97 -10.40
N VAL A 4 2.08 1.96 -9.58
CA VAL A 4 2.87 1.53 -8.43
C VAL A 4 3.35 0.10 -8.66
N MET A 5 4.66 -0.11 -8.67
CA MET A 5 5.29 -1.42 -8.80
C MET A 5 5.80 -1.89 -7.43
N ALA A 6 5.47 -3.11 -7.03
CA ALA A 6 5.95 -3.73 -5.79
C ALA A 6 6.62 -5.07 -6.10
N VAL A 7 7.85 -5.26 -5.62
CA VAL A 7 8.65 -6.48 -5.80
C VAL A 7 9.14 -6.94 -4.43
N ALA A 8 8.87 -8.19 -4.07
CA ALA A 8 9.30 -8.80 -2.81
C ALA A 8 9.38 -10.33 -2.96
N ARG A 9 10.08 -11.00 -2.05
CA ARG A 9 10.12 -12.48 -1.98
C ARG A 9 8.73 -13.09 -1.72
N SER A 10 7.93 -12.41 -0.92
CA SER A 10 6.54 -12.77 -0.63
C SER A 10 5.80 -11.53 -0.11
N PHE A 11 4.46 -11.60 -0.17
CA PHE A 11 3.57 -10.57 0.37
C PHE A 11 2.56 -11.21 1.33
N LEU A 12 2.21 -10.47 2.38
CA LEU A 12 1.10 -10.83 3.27
C LEU A 12 -0.26 -10.60 2.57
N HIS A 13 -1.31 -11.21 3.13
CA HIS A 13 -2.66 -11.01 2.64
C HIS A 13 -3.04 -9.51 2.64
N HIS A 14 -3.43 -8.99 1.48
CA HIS A 14 -3.74 -7.58 1.19
C HIS A 14 -2.58 -6.57 1.27
N GLN A 15 -1.33 -6.97 1.54
CA GLN A 15 -0.22 -6.05 1.82
C GLN A 15 -0.06 -4.95 0.77
N VAL A 16 0.00 -5.33 -0.52
CA VAL A 16 0.16 -4.36 -1.63
C VAL A 16 -1.00 -3.37 -1.66
N ARG A 17 -2.24 -3.85 -1.56
CA ARG A 17 -3.44 -2.99 -1.58
C ARG A 17 -3.51 -2.06 -0.37
N SER A 18 -3.03 -2.49 0.80
CA SER A 18 -2.95 -1.64 1.99
C SER A 18 -1.92 -0.53 1.83
N MET A 19 -0.74 -0.85 1.28
CA MET A 19 0.30 0.13 0.99
C MET A 19 -0.20 1.18 -0.02
N VAL A 20 -0.78 0.73 -1.13
CA VAL A 20 -1.30 1.62 -2.19
C VAL A 20 -2.45 2.48 -1.67
N GLY A 21 -3.33 1.94 -0.82
CA GLY A 21 -4.39 2.72 -0.18
C GLY A 21 -3.86 3.88 0.67
N CYS A 22 -2.81 3.64 1.46
CA CYS A 22 -2.16 4.70 2.25
C CYS A 22 -1.45 5.73 1.36
N LEU A 23 -0.75 5.28 0.31
CA LEU A 23 -0.09 6.17 -0.67
C LEU A 23 -1.11 7.06 -1.39
N ALA A 24 -2.29 6.54 -1.72
CA ALA A 24 -3.36 7.31 -2.33
C ALA A 24 -3.89 8.40 -1.39
N LEU A 25 -4.00 8.14 -0.08
CA LEU A 25 -4.38 9.16 0.91
C LEU A 25 -3.38 10.31 0.96
N VAL A 26 -2.07 10.03 0.84
CA VAL A 26 -1.04 11.05 0.73
C VAL A 26 -1.14 11.81 -0.59
N GLY A 27 -1.31 11.11 -1.71
CA GLY A 27 -1.47 11.74 -3.04
C GLY A 27 -2.70 12.65 -3.14
N MET A 28 -3.75 12.38 -2.35
CA MET A 28 -4.95 13.21 -2.23
C MET A 28 -4.83 14.34 -1.20
N GLY A 29 -3.69 14.46 -0.50
CA GLY A 29 -3.49 15.46 0.56
C GLY A 29 -4.28 15.20 1.85
N LYS A 30 -4.87 14.01 2.01
CA LYS A 30 -5.61 13.62 3.23
C LYS A 30 -4.67 13.18 4.35
N TRP A 31 -3.56 12.57 3.98
CA TRP A 31 -2.47 12.20 4.89
C TRP A 31 -1.21 12.95 4.48
N ARG A 32 -0.35 13.20 5.46
CA ARG A 32 1.04 13.64 5.25
C ARG A 32 1.95 12.43 5.15
N PRO A 33 3.14 12.56 4.53
CA PRO A 33 4.12 11.47 4.47
C PRO A 33 4.47 10.88 5.84
N GLU A 34 4.48 11.69 6.90
CA GLU A 34 4.78 11.26 8.26
C GLU A 34 3.71 10.32 8.84
N ASP A 35 2.46 10.42 8.37
CA ASP A 35 1.37 9.57 8.82
C ASP A 35 1.57 8.12 8.33
N ILE A 36 2.24 7.91 7.18
CA ILE A 36 2.66 6.57 6.74
C ILE A 36 3.67 5.97 7.72
N LYS A 37 4.66 6.77 8.16
CA LYS A 37 5.66 6.32 9.12
C LYS A 37 5.00 5.94 10.45
N ALA A 38 4.11 6.80 10.95
CA ALA A 38 3.36 6.53 12.17
C ALA A 38 2.52 5.24 12.07
N ALA A 39 1.82 5.03 10.94
CA ALA A 39 1.03 3.81 10.71
C ALA A 39 1.89 2.54 10.67
N LEU A 40 3.10 2.61 10.09
CA LEU A 40 4.05 1.50 10.08
C LEU A 40 4.59 1.20 11.48
N GLU A 41 4.97 2.23 12.23
CA GLU A 41 5.51 2.11 13.60
C GLU A 41 4.48 1.61 14.61
N ALA A 42 3.20 1.94 14.40
CA ALA A 42 2.11 1.48 15.26
C ALA A 42 1.95 -0.05 15.28
N ARG A 43 2.42 -0.76 14.24
CA ARG A 43 2.27 -2.22 14.08
C ARG A 43 0.82 -2.70 14.28
N ASP A 44 -0.14 -1.84 13.98
CA ASP A 44 -1.58 -2.08 14.12
C ASP A 44 -2.25 -1.96 12.76
N ARG A 45 -2.97 -3.01 12.36
CA ARG A 45 -3.72 -3.04 11.11
C ARG A 45 -4.76 -1.92 11.03
N ARG A 46 -5.31 -1.48 12.17
CA ARG A 46 -6.30 -0.42 12.28
C ARG A 46 -5.71 0.99 12.03
N ALA A 47 -4.40 1.13 12.14
CA ALA A 47 -3.71 2.40 11.84
C ALA A 47 -3.54 2.66 10.33
N LEU A 48 -3.80 1.65 9.48
CA LEU A 48 -3.69 1.78 8.03
C LEU A 48 -4.96 2.40 7.42
N GLY A 49 -4.78 3.06 6.28
CA GLY A 49 -5.89 3.47 5.42
C GLY A 49 -6.66 2.29 4.84
N LEU A 50 -7.79 2.60 4.18
CA LEU A 50 -8.56 1.61 3.45
C LEU A 50 -7.71 0.94 2.36
N ASN A 51 -7.92 -0.35 2.12
CA ASN A 51 -7.27 -1.05 1.02
C ASN A 51 -7.69 -0.42 -0.31
N ALA A 52 -6.72 -0.23 -1.23
CA ALA A 52 -7.03 0.10 -2.61
C ALA A 52 -7.98 -0.96 -3.23
N PRO A 53 -8.84 -0.59 -4.20
CA PRO A 53 -9.70 -1.55 -4.91
C PRO A 53 -8.89 -2.71 -5.54
N PRO A 54 -9.44 -3.93 -5.61
CA PRO A 54 -8.70 -5.10 -6.11
C PRO A 54 -8.50 -5.10 -7.63
N ASP A 55 -9.40 -4.46 -8.36
CA ASP A 55 -9.47 -4.41 -9.83
C ASP A 55 -8.26 -3.75 -10.49
N GLY A 56 -7.52 -2.90 -9.76
CA GLY A 56 -6.28 -2.28 -10.24
C GLY A 56 -4.99 -3.04 -9.89
N LEU A 57 -5.06 -4.20 -9.21
CA LEU A 57 -3.88 -4.98 -8.85
C LEU A 57 -3.67 -6.15 -9.82
N TYR A 58 -2.49 -6.21 -10.43
CA TYR A 58 -2.11 -7.27 -11.35
C TYR A 58 -0.80 -7.93 -10.91
N PHE A 59 -0.74 -9.26 -10.99
CA PHE A 59 0.52 -10.00 -10.92
C PHE A 59 1.22 -9.89 -12.28
N LEU A 60 2.49 -9.46 -12.28
CA LEU A 60 3.24 -9.23 -13.52
C LEU A 60 4.22 -10.35 -13.83
N TRP A 61 5.09 -10.71 -12.88
CA TRP A 61 6.16 -11.69 -13.10
C TRP A 61 6.70 -12.28 -11.78
N ALA A 62 7.43 -13.40 -11.88
CA ALA A 62 8.28 -13.94 -10.82
C ALA A 62 9.66 -14.29 -11.42
N ALA A 63 10.73 -14.00 -10.68
CA ALA A 63 12.08 -14.42 -11.04
C ALA A 63 12.37 -15.80 -10.43
N TYR A 64 13.09 -16.62 -11.19
CA TYR A 64 13.47 -17.99 -10.85
C TYR A 64 14.99 -18.14 -10.86
#